data_AF-A0A165DBR0-F1
#
_entry.id   AF-A0A165DBR0-F1
#
_cell.length_a   1.000
_cell.length_b   1.000
_cell.length_c   1.000
_cell.angle_alpha   90.00
_cell.angle_beta   90.00
_cell.angle_gamma   90.00
#
_symmetry.space_group_name_H-M   'P 1'
#
loop_
_entity.id
_entity.type
_entity.pdbx_description
1 polymer ?
#
loop_
_entity_poly.entity_id
_entity_poly.type
_entity_poly.pdbx_seq_one_letter_code
_entity_poly.pdbx_strand_id
1 'polypeptide(L)'
;MVLRDLTARQYVRGDAFIAKCAGSPRLSHWRESWGLADLIILGICYSGEPSGLMSVRETSLERGIWSGHRFDVVEEKNLLEPDEWMDVSGQILRVGHILWQIDGHRLVPR
;
A
#
# COMPACT_ATOMS: atom_id res chain seq x y z
N MET A 1 13.78 4.96 5.32
CA MET A 1 13.76 5.26 3.86
C MET A 1 12.35 5.67 3.43
N VAL A 2 12.20 6.43 2.35
CA VAL A 2 10.92 6.89 1.81
C VAL A 2 10.77 6.46 0.35
N LEU A 3 9.63 5.86 0.01
CA LEU A 3 9.19 5.65 -1.36
C LEU A 3 8.39 6.88 -1.80
N ARG A 4 8.79 7.55 -2.89
CA ARG A 4 8.04 8.69 -3.44
C ARG A 4 7.37 8.31 -4.74
N ASP A 5 6.13 8.75 -4.88
CA ASP A 5 5.41 8.82 -6.15
C ASP A 5 5.65 10.22 -6.74
N LEU A 6 6.48 10.27 -7.77
CA LEU A 6 6.84 11.51 -8.46
C LEU A 6 5.71 12.03 -9.35
N THR A 7 4.77 11.16 -9.73
CA THR A 7 3.63 11.51 -10.59
C THR A 7 2.55 12.23 -9.80
N ALA A 8 2.22 11.72 -8.61
CA ALA A 8 1.15 12.26 -7.77
C ALA A 8 1.66 13.16 -6.62
N ARG A 9 2.98 13.34 -6.48
CA ARG A 9 3.63 14.02 -5.36
C ARG A 9 3.23 13.43 -4.00
N GLN A 10 3.22 12.10 -3.92
CA GLN A 10 2.90 11.35 -2.71
C GLN A 10 4.13 10.64 -2.17
N TYR A 11 4.11 10.25 -0.90
CA TYR A 11 5.18 9.44 -0.33
C TYR A 11 4.69 8.45 0.73
N VAL A 12 5.48 7.40 0.92
CA VAL A 12 5.30 6.40 1.98
C VAL A 12 6.58 6.25 2.77
N ARG A 13 6.47 6.39 4.09
CA ARG A 13 7.57 6.13 5.03
C ARG A 13 7.68 4.63 5.26
N GLY A 14 8.77 4.03 4.77
CA GLY A 14 8.99 2.58 4.88
C GLY A 14 8.95 2.10 6.33
N ASP A 15 9.67 2.78 7.21
CA ASP A 15 9.81 2.36 8.61
C ASP A 15 8.47 2.49 9.37
N ALA A 16 7.70 3.55 9.10
CA ALA A 16 6.38 3.73 9.69
C ALA A 16 5.35 2.72 9.17
N PHE A 17 5.43 2.33 7.90
CA PHE A 17 4.60 1.28 7.33
C PHE A 17 4.96 -0.09 7.92
N ILE A 18 6.25 -0.42 8.00
CA ILE A 18 6.75 -1.67 8.57
C ILE A 18 6.35 -1.77 10.04
N ALA A 19 6.50 -0.70 10.83
CA ALA A 19 6.07 -0.67 12.22
C ALA A 19 4.56 -0.92 12.38
N LYS A 20 3.73 -0.34 11.50
CA LYS A 20 2.28 -0.58 11.50
C LYS A 20 1.92 -2.01 11.08
N CYS A 21 2.68 -2.63 10.17
CA CYS A 21 2.49 -4.04 9.80
C CYS A 21 2.89 -4.98 10.92
N ALA A 22 4.02 -4.73 11.61
CA ALA A 22 4.45 -5.52 12.76
C ALA A 22 3.44 -5.48 13.92
N GLY A 23 2.78 -4.33 14.12
CA GLY A 23 1.68 -4.17 15.07
C GLY A 23 0.35 -4.80 14.63
N SER A 24 0.25 -5.33 13.41
CA SER A 24 -0.96 -5.98 12.89
C SER A 24 -0.74 -7.49 12.74
N PRO A 25 -1.28 -8.32 13.65
CA PRO A 25 -1.17 -9.78 13.55
C PRO A 25 -1.63 -10.31 12.19
N ARG A 26 -2.63 -9.69 11.56
CA ARG A 26 -3.16 -10.14 10.27
C ARG A 26 -2.16 -9.97 9.13
N LEU A 27 -1.52 -8.81 9.04
CA LEU A 27 -0.54 -8.52 7.99
C LEU A 27 0.79 -9.25 8.21
N SER A 28 1.17 -9.47 9.47
CA SER A 28 2.37 -10.25 9.79
C SER A 28 2.22 -11.74 9.49
N HIS A 29 1.01 -12.30 9.55
CA HIS A 29 0.75 -13.69 9.10
C HIS A 29 0.69 -13.82 7.59
N TRP A 30 0.29 -12.75 6.88
CA TRP A 30 0.25 -12.75 5.42
C TRP A 30 1.65 -12.71 4.80
N ARG A 31 2.57 -12.00 5.46
CA ARG A 31 3.95 -11.85 5.01
C ARG A 31 4.88 -11.61 6.18
N GLU A 32 5.94 -12.42 6.26
CA GLU A 32 6.95 -12.34 7.33
C GLU A 32 7.72 -11.01 7.30
N SER A 33 7.87 -10.39 6.13
CA SER A 33 8.50 -9.08 5.99
C SER A 33 7.88 -8.24 4.87
N TRP A 34 7.82 -6.93 5.12
CA TRP A 34 7.39 -5.91 4.18
C TRP A 34 8.56 -4.99 3.85
N GLY A 35 8.82 -4.81 2.57
CA GLY A 35 9.78 -3.84 2.03
C GLY A 35 9.09 -2.77 1.19
N LEU A 36 9.84 -1.71 0.83
CA LEU A 36 9.32 -0.63 -0.01
C LEU A 36 8.83 -1.11 -1.38
N ALA A 37 9.50 -2.12 -1.97
CA ALA A 37 9.09 -2.72 -3.24
C ALA A 37 7.69 -3.36 -3.15
N ASP A 38 7.35 -3.94 -2.00
CA ASP A 38 6.04 -4.56 -1.79
C ASP A 38 4.92 -3.51 -1.74
N LEU A 39 5.24 -2.29 -1.32
CA LEU A 39 4.29 -1.17 -1.34
C LEU A 39 3.96 -0.75 -2.76
N ILE A 40 4.96 -0.75 -3.64
CA ILE A 40 4.76 -0.49 -5.08
C ILE A 40 3.82 -1.56 -5.64
N ILE A 41 4.07 -2.83 -5.32
CA ILE A 41 3.20 -3.94 -5.73
C ILE A 41 1.79 -3.71 -5.20
N LEU A 42 1.59 -3.37 -3.92
CA LEU A 42 0.26 -3.07 -3.36
C LEU A 42 -0.45 -1.92 -4.08
N GLY A 43 0.26 -0.84 -4.43
CA GLY A 43 -0.33 0.33 -5.08
C GLY A 43 -0.65 0.12 -6.57
N ILE A 44 0.09 -0.79 -7.23
CA ILE A 44 -0.12 -1.16 -8.65
C ILE A 44 -1.10 -2.35 -8.77
N CYS A 45 -1.19 -3.19 -7.73
CA CYS A 45 -1.98 -4.43 -7.76
C CYS A 45 -3.47 -4.16 -7.99
N TYR A 46 -4.01 -5.02 -8.85
CA TYR A 46 -5.31 -4.96 -9.49
C TYR A 46 -6.18 -6.10 -8.96
N SER A 47 -7.45 -5.83 -8.63
CA SER A 47 -8.47 -6.87 -8.52
C SER A 47 -9.61 -6.57 -9.50
N GLY A 48 -9.53 -7.16 -10.68
CA GLY A 48 -10.48 -6.96 -11.78
C GLY A 48 -11.83 -7.65 -11.63
N GLU A 49 -12.07 -8.42 -10.57
CA GLU A 49 -13.37 -9.04 -10.35
C GLU A 49 -14.02 -8.59 -9.03
N PRO A 50 -15.15 -7.85 -9.11
CA PRO A 50 -15.96 -7.48 -7.97
C PRO A 50 -17.03 -8.55 -7.67
N SER A 51 -16.73 -9.85 -7.77
CA SER A 51 -17.74 -10.88 -7.48
C SER A 51 -17.95 -11.13 -5.98
N GLY A 52 -17.40 -10.27 -5.10
CA GLY A 52 -17.70 -10.33 -3.65
C GLY A 52 -17.46 -9.07 -2.81
N LEU A 53 -17.10 -7.92 -3.38
CA LEU A 53 -16.74 -6.73 -2.60
C LEU A 53 -17.65 -5.54 -2.89
N MET A 54 -18.31 -5.12 -1.83
CA MET A 54 -19.34 -4.09 -1.80
C MET A 54 -18.84 -2.71 -2.24
N SER A 55 -19.68 -2.06 -3.04
CA SER A 55 -19.78 -0.63 -3.35
C SER A 55 -18.54 0.10 -3.89
N VAL A 56 -18.65 0.34 -5.20
CA VAL A 56 -17.83 1.15 -6.13
C VAL A 56 -17.80 2.66 -5.80
N ARG A 57 -17.60 3.07 -4.54
CA ARG A 57 -17.62 4.52 -4.21
C ARG A 57 -16.47 5.10 -3.40
N GLU A 58 -15.55 4.30 -2.84
CA GLU A 58 -14.50 4.88 -1.99
C GLU A 58 -13.05 4.59 -2.41
N THR A 59 -12.80 3.69 -3.35
CA THR A 59 -11.45 3.49 -3.89
C THR A 59 -11.55 3.04 -5.34
N SER A 60 -11.00 3.82 -6.26
CA SER A 60 -10.87 3.45 -7.67
C SER A 60 -9.82 2.35 -7.85
N LEU A 61 -10.09 1.16 -7.31
CA LEU A 61 -9.29 -0.06 -7.48
C LEU A 61 -9.25 -0.55 -8.93
N GLU A 62 -10.10 -0.01 -9.81
CA GLU A 62 -10.20 -0.38 -11.23
C GLU A 62 -8.92 -0.09 -12.04
N ARG A 63 -7.98 0.71 -11.51
CA ARG A 63 -6.68 0.97 -12.17
C ARG A 63 -5.45 0.81 -11.28
N GLY A 64 -5.59 0.46 -10.00
CA GLY A 64 -4.52 0.65 -9.01
C GLY A 64 -4.20 2.14 -8.83
N ILE A 65 -3.92 2.59 -7.61
CA ILE A 65 -3.69 4.03 -7.38
C ILE A 65 -2.40 4.55 -8.02
N TRP A 66 -1.50 3.63 -8.41
CA TRP A 66 -0.13 3.89 -8.83
C TRP A 66 0.22 3.31 -10.20
N SER A 67 -0.76 2.84 -10.97
CA SER A 67 -0.48 2.28 -12.30
C SER A 67 0.00 3.36 -13.28
N GLY A 68 1.17 3.12 -13.88
CA GLY A 68 1.83 4.06 -14.80
C GLY A 68 2.55 5.22 -14.13
N HIS A 69 2.64 5.24 -12.80
CA HIS A 69 3.33 6.28 -12.05
C HIS A 69 4.85 6.04 -12.01
N ARG A 70 5.61 7.10 -11.70
CA ARG A 70 7.06 7.07 -11.55
C ARG A 70 7.45 7.12 -10.09
N PHE A 71 8.37 6.26 -9.69
CA PHE A 71 8.79 6.12 -8.30
C PHE A 71 10.30 6.30 -8.14
N ASP A 72 10.70 6.81 -6.97
CA ASP A 72 12.06 6.68 -6.47
C ASP A 72 12.10 6.38 -4.97
N VAL A 73 13.29 6.04 -4.48
CA VAL A 73 13.55 5.80 -3.05
C VAL A 73 14.62 6.75 -2.59
N VAL A 74 14.32 7.49 -1.53
CA VAL A 74 15.26 8.45 -0.93
C VAL A 74 15.31 8.31 0.59
N GLU A 75 16.34 8.85 1.20
CA GLU A 75 16.37 9.05 2.65
C GLU A 75 15.33 10.08 3.08
N GLU A 76 14.72 9.91 4.26
CA GLU A 76 13.65 10.80 4.74
C GLU A 76 14.10 12.26 4.86
N LYS A 77 15.37 12.49 5.21
CA LYS A 77 15.97 13.84 5.26
C LYS A 77 16.00 14.56 3.91
N ASN A 78 15.85 13.82 2.80
CA ASN A 78 15.84 14.34 1.44
C ASN A 78 14.41 14.57 0.92
N LEU A 79 13.39 14.50 1.77
CA LEU A 79 12.04 14.97 1.46
C LEU A 79 12.07 16.51 1.44
N LEU A 80 12.59 17.06 0.34
CA LEU A 80 12.66 18.49 0.11
C LEU A 80 11.21 19.00 0.02
N GLU A 81 10.84 19.84 0.98
CA GLU A 81 9.54 20.53 1.08
C GLU A 81 8.36 19.64 1.55
N PRO A 82 8.30 19.27 2.84
CA PRO A 82 7.24 18.41 3.39
C PRO A 82 5.81 18.90 3.08
N ASP A 83 5.62 20.22 2.94
CA ASP A 83 4.32 20.85 2.69
C ASP A 83 3.79 20.60 1.27
N GLU A 84 4.65 20.17 0.32
CA GLU A 84 4.26 19.86 -1.06
C GLU A 84 4.02 18.36 -1.32
N TRP A 85 4.29 17.49 -0.34
CA TRP A 85 4.20 16.04 -0.49
C TRP A 85 3.13 15.45 0.42
N MET A 86 2.27 14.59 -0.14
CA MET A 86 1.21 13.94 0.63
C MET A 86 1.67 12.59 1.20
N ASP A 87 1.60 12.40 2.52
CA ASP A 87 1.84 11.09 3.15
C ASP A 87 0.65 10.16 2.90
N VAL A 88 0.86 9.12 2.08
CA VAL A 88 -0.15 8.11 1.76
C VAL A 88 0.09 6.77 2.43
N SER A 89 0.99 6.70 3.43
CA SER A 89 1.32 5.47 4.16
C SER A 89 0.07 4.77 4.73
N GLY A 90 -0.90 5.56 5.20
CA GLY A 90 -2.18 5.04 5.72
C GLY A 90 -3.11 4.49 4.64
N GLN A 91 -3.11 5.05 3.43
CA GLN A 91 -3.91 4.54 2.31
C GLN A 91 -3.37 3.19 1.83
N ILE A 92 -2.05 3.07 1.66
CA ILE A 92 -1.40 1.81 1.26
C ILE A 92 -1.64 0.71 2.31
N LEU A 93 -1.60 1.06 3.60
CA LEU A 93 -1.92 0.09 4.65
C LEU A 93 -3.35 -0.44 4.56
N ARG A 94 -4.32 0.42 4.22
CA ARG A 94 -5.71 -0.01 3.99
C ARG A 94 -5.82 -0.96 2.79
N VAL A 95 -5.10 -0.69 1.70
CA VAL A 95 -5.03 -1.60 0.56
C VAL A 95 -4.47 -2.96 0.97
N GLY A 96 -3.38 -2.99 1.75
CA GLY A 96 -2.83 -4.23 2.31
C GLY A 96 -3.84 -5.01 3.17
N HIS A 97 -4.61 -4.32 4.01
CA HIS A 97 -5.68 -4.96 4.79
C HIS A 97 -6.81 -5.54 3.93
N ILE A 98 -7.23 -4.83 2.89
CA ILE A 98 -8.28 -5.30 1.97
C ILE A 98 -7.80 -6.55 1.22
N LEU A 99 -6.56 -6.54 0.71
CA LEU A 99 -5.99 -7.70 0.02
C LEU A 99 -5.84 -8.91 0.95
N TRP A 100 -5.42 -8.70 2.20
CA TRP A 100 -5.43 -9.77 3.20
C TRP A 100 -6.83 -10.32 3.46
N GLN A 101 -7.87 -9.48 3.51
CA GLN A 101 -9.25 -9.98 3.69
C GLN A 101 -9.65 -10.87 2.51
N ILE A 102 -9.33 -10.47 1.28
CA ILE A 102 -9.64 -11.23 0.06
C ILE A 102 -8.90 -12.58 0.05
N ASP A 103 -7.59 -12.56 0.31
CA ASP A 103 -6.70 -13.71 0.17
C ASP A 103 -6.70 -14.60 1.43
N GLY A 104 -6.71 -14.00 2.62
CA GLY A 104 -6.72 -14.68 3.91
C GLY A 104 -7.97 -15.54 4.15
N HIS A 105 -9.10 -15.22 3.54
CA HIS A 105 -10.28 -16.11 3.55
C HIS A 105 -10.06 -17.43 2.80
N ARG A 106 -9.05 -17.52 1.92
CA ARG A 106 -8.69 -18.75 1.18
C ARG A 106 -7.66 -19.61 1.91
N LEU A 107 -6.97 -19.07 2.92
CA LEU A 107 -5.85 -19.72 3.62
C LEU A 107 -6.24 -20.34 4.98
N VAL A 108 -7.47 -20.15 5.45
CA VAL A 108 -8.00 -20.85 6.64
C VAL A 108 -8.81 -22.07 6.17
N PRO A 109 -8.40 -23.31 6.49
CA PRO A 109 -9.25 -24.48 6.24
C PRO A 109 -10.54 -24.34 7.05
N ARG A 110 -11.68 -24.61 6.42
CA ARG A 110 -12.95 -24.78 7.14
C ARG A 110 -12.87 -25.91 8.15
#